data_AF-A0A2N2Z2J5-F1
#
_entry.id   AF-A0A2N2Z2J5-F1
#
_cell.length_a   1.000
_cell.length_b   1.000
_cell.length_c   1.000
_cell.angle_alpha   90.00
_cell.angle_beta   90.00
_cell.angle_gamma   90.00
#
_symmetry.space_group_name_H-M   'P 1'
#
loop_
_entity.id
_entity.type
_entity.pdbx_description
1 polymer ?
#
loop_
_entity_poly.entity_id
_entity_poly.type
_entity_poly.pdbx_seq_one_letter_code
_entity_poly.pdbx_strand_id
1 'polypeptide(L)'
;MKNVKFPALLVLVMVLSLSAAAQNEQKAPAKVKKGWNFGPLPAIGYNSDLGFQYGALTDIFYFGDGSRFPEYIHKFNVEVSQYTKGTGV
;
A
#
# COMPACT_ATOMS: atom_id res chain seq x y z
N MET A 1 18.39 -37.86 11.95
CA MET A 1 17.57 -36.85 11.25
C MET A 1 18.22 -35.51 11.49
N LYS A 2 18.82 -34.91 10.45
CA LYS A 2 19.69 -33.73 10.60
C LYS A 2 18.86 -32.51 11.02
N ASN A 3 19.41 -31.70 11.91
CA ASN A 3 18.74 -30.61 12.64
C ASN A 3 18.47 -29.37 11.75
N VAL A 4 17.75 -29.52 10.64
CA VAL A 4 17.50 -28.45 9.62
C VAL A 4 16.71 -27.25 10.18
N LYS A 5 16.03 -27.40 11.32
CA LYS A 5 15.27 -26.32 11.97
C LYS A 5 16.16 -25.20 12.51
N PHE A 6 17.37 -25.53 12.98
CA PHE A 6 18.31 -24.57 13.55
C PHE A 6 18.92 -23.60 12.50
N PRO A 7 19.47 -24.07 11.36
CA PRO A 7 19.95 -23.16 10.32
C PRO A 7 18.80 -22.36 9.67
N ALA A 8 17.60 -22.93 9.54
CA ALA A 8 16.43 -22.20 9.02
C ALA A 8 16.01 -21.03 9.94
N LEU A 9 16.04 -21.22 11.26
CA LEU A 9 15.77 -20.16 12.24
C LEU A 9 16.84 -19.06 12.17
N LEU A 10 18.10 -19.44 11.97
CA LEU A 10 19.23 -18.50 11.88
C LEU A 10 19.12 -17.64 10.61
N VAL A 11 18.72 -18.24 9.48
CA VAL A 11 18.43 -17.52 8.23
C VAL A 11 17.25 -16.56 8.41
N LEU A 12 16.17 -16.98 9.08
CA LEU A 12 15.00 -16.12 9.34
C LEU A 12 15.36 -14.89 10.18
N VAL A 13 16.15 -15.06 11.25
CA VAL A 13 16.62 -13.97 12.11
C VAL A 13 17.53 -13.00 11.34
N MET A 14 18.36 -13.53 10.44
CA MET A 14 19.23 -12.70 9.59
C MET A 14 18.40 -11.84 8.62
N VAL A 15 17.38 -12.42 7.96
CA VAL A 15 16.47 -11.67 7.05
C VAL A 15 15.70 -10.56 7.78
N LEU A 16 15.23 -10.82 9.01
CA LEU A 16 14.55 -9.80 9.82
C LEU A 16 15.50 -8.67 10.23
N SER A 17 16.77 -8.98 10.50
CA SER A 17 17.78 -7.99 10.89
C SER A 17 18.18 -7.05 9.74
N LEU A 18 18.16 -7.54 8.48
CA LEU A 18 18.36 -6.68 7.30
C LEU A 18 17.25 -5.62 7.13
N SER A 19 16.04 -5.89 7.63
CA SER A 19 14.93 -4.94 7.54
C SER A 19 15.10 -3.74 8.48
N ALA A 20 15.84 -3.90 9.59
CA ALA A 20 16.13 -2.81 10.54
C ALA A 20 17.18 -1.83 10.02
N ALA A 21 18.17 -2.32 9.24
CA ALA A 21 19.21 -1.47 8.65
C ALA A 21 18.68 -0.56 7.52
N ALA A 22 17.48 -0.83 6.99
CA ALA A 22 16.83 -0.01 5.97
C ALA A 22 16.11 1.24 6.53
N GLN A 23 16.05 1.42 7.86
CA GLN A 23 15.35 2.54 8.50
C GLN A 23 16.15 3.83 8.59
N ASN A 24 17.35 3.90 8.01
CA ASN A 24 18.13 5.13 7.98
C ASN A 24 17.57 6.07 6.89
N GLU A 25 16.43 6.70 7.17
CA GLU A 25 15.88 7.76 6.33
C GLU A 25 16.81 8.97 6.40
N GLN A 26 17.71 9.07 5.42
CA GLN A 26 18.27 10.37 5.04
C GLN A 26 17.08 11.20 4.56
N LYS A 27 16.52 12.04 5.45
CA LYS A 27 15.41 12.95 5.15
C LYS A 27 15.84 13.86 4.00
N ALA A 28 15.56 13.43 2.77
CA ALA A 28 15.54 14.32 1.63
C ALA A 28 14.64 15.51 2.00
N PRO A 29 14.95 16.73 1.56
CA PRO A 29 14.08 17.88 1.81
C PRO A 29 12.66 17.48 1.43
N ALA A 30 11.72 17.60 2.38
CA ALA A 30 10.36 17.09 2.24
C ALA A 30 9.79 17.66 0.94
N LYS A 31 9.65 16.80 -0.08
CA LYS A 31 9.23 17.23 -1.41
C LYS A 31 7.78 17.67 -1.30
N VAL A 32 7.56 18.99 -1.25
CA VAL A 32 6.23 19.59 -1.19
C VAL A 32 5.42 19.11 -2.39
N LYS A 33 4.33 18.38 -2.13
CA LYS A 33 3.41 17.92 -3.18
C LYS A 33 2.58 19.12 -3.65
N LYS A 34 2.43 19.28 -4.96
CA LYS A 34 1.64 20.32 -5.61
C LYS A 34 0.68 19.69 -6.62
N GLY A 35 -0.41 20.38 -6.92
CA GLY A 35 -1.40 19.95 -7.91
C GLY A 35 -2.08 18.64 -7.53
N TRP A 36 -2.38 17.82 -8.54
CA TRP A 36 -3.06 16.54 -8.38
C TRP A 36 -2.10 15.42 -7.98
N ASN A 37 -2.53 14.57 -7.05
CA ASN A 37 -1.84 13.37 -6.62
C ASN A 37 -2.82 12.20 -6.59
N PHE A 38 -2.37 11.04 -7.06
CA PHE A 38 -3.19 9.84 -7.19
C PHE A 38 -2.51 8.68 -6.47
N GLY A 39 -3.26 7.97 -5.64
CA GLY A 39 -2.82 6.76 -4.95
C GLY A 39 -3.66 5.56 -5.35
N PRO A 40 -3.47 4.98 -6.55
CA PRO A 40 -4.19 3.80 -6.96
C PRO A 40 -3.72 2.58 -6.17
N LEU A 41 -4.68 1.78 -5.70
CA LEU A 41 -4.48 0.55 -4.96
C LEU A 41 -5.36 -0.56 -5.56
N PRO A 42 -4.86 -1.79 -5.68
CA PRO A 42 -5.68 -2.91 -6.09
C PRO A 42 -6.69 -3.27 -4.97
N ALA A 43 -7.92 -3.60 -5.36
CA ALA A 43 -8.91 -4.22 -4.50
C ALA A 43 -8.94 -5.73 -4.80
N ILE A 44 -8.39 -6.54 -3.89
CA ILE A 44 -8.31 -7.99 -4.04
C ILE A 44 -8.86 -8.64 -2.76
N GLY A 45 -9.74 -9.61 -2.94
CA GLY A 45 -10.38 -10.30 -1.81
C GLY A 45 -11.01 -11.62 -2.22
N TYR A 46 -11.49 -12.37 -1.25
CA TYR A 46 -12.25 -13.59 -1.48
C TYR A 46 -13.35 -13.73 -0.44
N ASN A 47 -14.53 -14.12 -0.91
CA ASN A 47 -15.68 -14.46 -0.08
C ASN A 47 -16.22 -15.81 -0.57
N SER A 48 -16.56 -16.75 0.31
CA SER A 48 -17.06 -18.08 -0.09
C SER A 48 -18.34 -18.01 -0.91
N ASP A 49 -19.21 -17.07 -0.56
CA ASP A 49 -20.55 -16.95 -1.09
C ASP A 49 -20.54 -16.15 -2.39
N LEU A 50 -19.63 -15.17 -2.54
CA LEU A 50 -19.52 -14.26 -3.70
C LEU A 50 -18.34 -14.57 -4.65
N GLY A 51 -17.39 -15.39 -4.21
CA GLY A 51 -16.18 -15.75 -4.95
C GLY A 51 -15.03 -14.74 -4.83
N PHE A 52 -14.16 -14.72 -5.85
CA PHE A 52 -12.99 -13.84 -5.88
C PHE A 52 -13.40 -12.40 -6.19
N GLN A 53 -12.79 -11.43 -5.50
CA GLN A 53 -12.96 -10.00 -5.74
C GLN A 53 -11.75 -9.46 -6.48
N TYR A 54 -12.00 -8.67 -7.51
CA TYR A 54 -10.98 -7.92 -8.24
C TYR A 54 -11.48 -6.50 -8.50
N GLY A 55 -10.56 -5.55 -8.48
CA GLY A 55 -10.91 -4.15 -8.67
C GLY A 55 -9.74 -3.23 -8.35
N ALA A 56 -10.04 -1.95 -8.31
CA ALA A 56 -9.10 -0.92 -7.89
C ALA A 56 -9.84 0.21 -7.19
N LEU A 57 -9.15 0.83 -6.23
CA LEU A 57 -9.55 2.08 -5.63
C LEU A 57 -8.44 3.10 -5.81
N THR A 58 -8.78 4.38 -5.79
CA THR A 58 -7.81 5.45 -5.85
C THR A 58 -8.26 6.62 -4.99
N ASP A 59 -7.35 7.06 -4.12
CA ASP A 59 -7.48 8.35 -3.47
C ASP A 59 -6.87 9.43 -4.36
N ILE A 60 -7.66 10.43 -4.69
CA ILE A 60 -7.28 11.58 -5.51
C ILE A 60 -7.20 12.80 -4.60
N PHE A 61 -6.02 13.38 -4.49
CA PHE A 61 -5.76 14.57 -3.68
C PHE A 61 -5.40 15.76 -4.58
N TYR A 62 -5.87 16.95 -4.22
CA TYR A 62 -5.44 18.20 -4.82
C TYR A 62 -4.76 19.10 -3.79
N PHE A 63 -3.48 19.40 -3.97
CA PHE A 63 -2.64 20.21 -3.06
C PHE A 63 -2.48 21.68 -3.51
N GLY A 64 -3.10 22.09 -4.62
CA GLY A 64 -2.95 23.45 -5.15
C GLY A 64 -1.49 23.78 -5.48
N ASP A 65 -1.02 24.94 -5.03
CA ASP A 65 0.35 25.41 -5.20
C ASP A 65 1.35 24.82 -4.17
N GLY A 66 0.87 23.98 -3.25
CA GLY A 66 1.65 23.37 -2.16
C GLY A 66 1.86 24.24 -0.94
N SER A 67 1.29 25.45 -0.88
CA SER A 67 1.43 26.37 0.26
C SER A 67 0.85 25.81 1.57
N ARG A 68 -0.16 24.94 1.46
CA ARG A 68 -0.85 24.30 2.58
C ARG A 68 -0.34 22.90 2.90
N PHE A 69 0.66 22.41 2.17
CA PHE A 69 1.20 21.06 2.40
C PHE A 69 1.64 20.92 3.87
N PRO A 70 1.29 19.83 4.58
CA PRO A 70 0.78 18.55 4.07
C PRO A 70 -0.75 18.47 3.89
N GLU A 71 -1.50 19.53 4.14
CA GLU A 71 -2.95 19.56 3.92
C GLU A 71 -3.27 19.60 2.42
N TYR A 72 -4.25 18.80 2.00
CA TYR A 72 -4.86 18.88 0.68
C TYR A 72 -6.08 19.82 0.73
N ILE A 73 -6.41 20.41 -0.41
CA ILE A 73 -7.58 21.26 -0.61
C ILE A 73 -8.81 20.40 -0.90
N HIS A 74 -8.66 19.37 -1.74
CA HIS A 74 -9.72 18.43 -2.08
C HIS A 74 -9.23 16.99 -1.97
N LYS A 75 -10.12 16.09 -1.53
CA LYS A 75 -9.95 14.65 -1.58
C LYS A 75 -11.18 14.01 -2.22
N PHE A 76 -10.95 13.13 -3.18
CA PHE A 76 -11.95 12.23 -3.73
C PHE A 76 -11.48 10.80 -3.54
N ASN A 77 -12.42 9.90 -3.25
CA ASN A 77 -12.16 8.47 -3.24
C ASN A 77 -13.05 7.86 -4.33
N VAL A 78 -12.43 7.07 -5.20
CA VAL A 78 -13.14 6.36 -6.27
C VAL A 78 -12.75 4.90 -6.16
N GLU A 79 -13.74 4.02 -6.20
CA GLU A 79 -13.56 2.58 -6.23
C GLU A 79 -14.36 2.00 -7.39
N VAL A 80 -13.79 0.96 -8.01
CA VAL A 80 -14.52 0.03 -8.86
C VAL A 80 -14.08 -1.38 -8.48
N SER A 81 -15.00 -2.22 -8.05
CA SER A 81 -14.66 -3.60 -7.71
C SER A 81 -15.81 -4.57 -8.00
N GLN A 82 -15.44 -5.82 -8.30
CA GLN A 82 -16.38 -6.83 -8.76
C GLN A 82 -16.02 -8.19 -8.16
N TYR A 83 -17.02 -8.87 -7.62
CA TYR A 83 -16.95 -10.28 -7.28
C TYR A 83 -17.29 -11.14 -8.50
N THR A 84 -16.63 -12.30 -8.61
CA THR A 84 -16.83 -13.26 -9.71
C THR A 84 -18.27 -13.78 -9.83
N LYS A 85 -19.08 -13.71 -8.76
CA LYS A 85 -20.49 -14.13 -8.79
C LYS A 85 -21.49 -12.97 -8.98
N GLY A 86 -21.01 -11.79 -9.40
CA GLY A 86 -21.89 -10.75 -9.97
C GLY A 86 -22.19 -9.54 -9.09
N THR A 87 -21.77 -9.51 -7.82
CA THR A 87 -21.92 -8.34 -6.94
C THR A 87 -20.71 -7.40 -7.08
N GLY A 88 -20.93 -6.09 -7.22
CA GLY A 88 -19.86 -5.11 -7.36
C GLY A 88 -20.24 -3.72 -6.83
N VAL A 89 -19.26 -2.82 -6.81
CA VAL A 89 -19.36 -1.40 -6.46
C VAL A 89 -18.86 -0.58 -7.64
#